data_AF-A0A162ZVG9-F1
#
_entry.id   AF-A0A162ZVG9-F1
#
_cell.length_a   1.000
_cell.length_b   1.000
_cell.length_c   1.000
_cell.angle_alpha   90.00
_cell.angle_beta   90.00
_cell.angle_gamma   90.00
#
_symmetry.space_group_name_H-M   'P 1'
#
loop_
_entity.id
_entity.type
_entity.pdbx_description
1 polymer ?
#
loop_
_entity_poly.entity_id
_entity_poly.type
_entity_poly.pdbx_seq_one_letter_code
_entity_poly.pdbx_strand_id
1 'polypeptide(L)'
;MKIYFLYLFISLLSTSVFSQNKYSIIYEADANGEVISGNINDLKTAIQNGNPIRVGWTLKLQNDKGDVKELEHWTDSKFLTIIDNNVYAQIHSIYQQITDFNNPDGASKFLDNQPNGWVAIISTSGIMRQKYADILKWTEGMSKEEINAMVSEMETSKVKTKWATIE
;
A
#
# COMPACT_ATOMS: atom_id res chain seq x y z
N MET A 1 39.76 39.31 1.17
CA MET A 1 39.98 37.85 1.05
C MET A 1 39.27 37.03 2.13
N LYS A 2 39.31 37.42 3.42
CA LYS A 2 38.64 36.69 4.53
C LYS A 2 37.10 36.56 4.41
N ILE A 3 36.43 37.59 3.88
CA ILE A 3 34.95 37.61 3.75
C ILE A 3 34.44 36.63 2.68
N TYR A 4 35.16 36.45 1.57
CA TYR A 4 34.76 35.51 0.51
C TYR A 4 34.88 34.05 0.94
N PHE A 5 35.86 33.73 1.80
CA PHE A 5 35.96 32.40 2.41
C PHE A 5 34.80 32.09 3.35
N LEU A 6 34.29 33.10 4.09
CA LEU A 6 33.14 32.94 4.97
C LEU A 6 31.85 32.66 4.17
N TYR A 7 31.64 33.38 3.06
CA TYR A 7 30.50 33.13 2.17
C TYR A 7 30.57 31.77 1.46
N LEU A 8 31.76 31.35 1.04
CA LEU A 8 31.96 30.01 0.47
C LEU A 8 31.64 28.92 1.49
N PHE A 9 32.09 29.10 2.74
CA PHE A 9 31.83 28.16 3.84
C PHE A 9 30.35 28.08 4.21
N ILE A 10 29.65 29.22 4.27
CA ILE A 10 28.19 29.26 4.51
C ILE A 10 27.43 28.58 3.36
N SER A 11 27.85 28.76 2.10
CA SER A 11 27.19 28.09 0.96
C SER A 11 27.39 26.56 0.95
N LEU A 12 28.55 26.08 1.41
CA LEU A 12 28.86 24.66 1.51
C LEU A 12 28.09 23.98 2.66
N LEU A 13 27.82 24.71 3.76
CA LEU A 13 26.98 24.23 4.86
C LEU A 13 25.49 24.17 4.49
N SER A 14 25.01 24.98 3.55
CA SER A 14 23.61 24.90 3.09
C SER A 14 23.33 23.71 2.17
N THR A 15 24.36 23.05 1.60
CA THR A 15 24.17 21.92 0.67
C THR A 15 24.09 20.54 1.34
N SER A 16 24.33 20.44 2.66
CA SER A 16 24.38 19.16 3.39
C SER A 16 23.09 18.76 4.11
N VAL A 17 21.99 19.50 3.94
CA VAL A 17 20.72 19.24 4.66
C VAL A 17 19.69 18.46 3.82
N PHE A 18 20.08 17.91 2.67
CA PHE A 18 19.26 16.89 2.01
C PHE A 18 19.43 15.55 2.73
N SER A 19 18.80 15.42 3.90
CA SER A 19 18.53 14.11 4.48
C SER A 19 17.70 13.33 3.46
N GLN A 20 18.26 12.23 2.95
CA GLN A 20 17.49 11.27 2.17
C GLN A 20 16.55 10.60 3.17
N ASN A 21 15.31 11.09 3.25
CA ASN A 21 14.26 10.46 4.04
C ASN A 21 14.12 8.99 3.65
N LYS A 22 14.71 8.11 4.46
CA LYS A 22 14.71 6.67 4.20
C LYS A 22 13.51 6.08 4.94
N TYR A 23 12.64 5.42 4.19
CA TYR A 23 11.57 4.64 4.79
C TYR A 23 12.14 3.35 5.40
N SER A 24 11.73 3.04 6.62
CA SER A 24 11.98 1.74 7.25
C SER A 24 10.67 1.09 7.67
N ILE A 25 10.63 -0.25 7.60
CA ILE A 25 9.49 -1.04 8.05
C ILE A 25 9.53 -1.06 9.58
N ILE A 26 8.49 -0.54 10.20
CA ILE A 26 8.34 -0.46 11.66
C ILE A 26 7.34 -1.46 12.22
N TYR A 27 6.51 -2.05 11.36
CA TYR A 27 5.57 -3.10 11.74
C TYR A 27 5.19 -3.97 10.53
N GLU A 28 5.13 -5.29 10.73
CA GLU A 28 4.71 -6.27 9.74
C GLU A 28 3.82 -7.31 10.39
N ALA A 29 2.70 -7.63 9.74
CA ALA A 29 1.76 -8.65 10.18
C ALA A 29 1.41 -9.61 9.05
N ASP A 30 1.13 -10.86 9.39
CA ASP A 30 0.68 -11.86 8.45
C ASP A 30 -0.80 -11.65 8.03
N ALA A 31 -1.33 -12.56 7.22
CA ALA A 31 -2.71 -12.49 6.74
C ALA A 31 -3.77 -12.72 7.83
N ASN A 32 -3.37 -13.16 9.02
CA ASN A 32 -4.23 -13.33 10.19
C ASN A 32 -4.06 -12.19 11.21
N GLY A 33 -3.19 -11.22 10.94
CA GLY A 33 -2.86 -10.14 11.86
C GLY A 33 -1.85 -10.53 12.94
N GLU A 34 -1.21 -11.70 12.81
CA GLU A 34 -0.14 -12.10 13.71
C GLU A 34 1.14 -11.34 13.36
N VAL A 35 1.84 -10.85 14.38
CA VAL A 35 3.04 -10.03 14.19
C VAL A 35 4.17 -10.87 13.61
N ILE A 36 4.71 -10.43 12.48
CA ILE A 36 5.93 -10.99 11.88
C ILE A 36 7.15 -10.24 12.39
N SER A 37 7.08 -8.90 12.45
CA SER A 37 8.19 -8.07 12.93
C SER A 37 7.72 -6.68 13.39
N GLY A 38 8.59 -5.98 14.13
CA GLY A 38 8.32 -4.64 14.63
C GLY A 38 7.34 -4.61 15.80
N ASN A 39 6.80 -3.42 16.10
CA ASN A 39 5.89 -3.21 17.23
C ASN A 39 4.74 -2.29 16.84
N ILE A 40 3.51 -2.74 17.11
CA ILE A 40 2.30 -1.95 16.82
C ILE A 40 2.28 -0.61 17.56
N ASN A 41 2.90 -0.53 18.75
CA ASN A 41 3.00 0.73 19.49
C ASN A 41 3.96 1.73 18.84
N ASP A 42 5.00 1.27 18.15
CA ASP A 42 5.92 2.14 17.41
C ASP A 42 5.21 2.72 16.18
N LEU A 43 4.41 1.90 15.49
CA LEU A 43 3.53 2.37 14.41
C LEU A 43 2.52 3.40 14.91
N LYS A 44 1.80 3.11 16.01
CA LYS A 44 0.85 4.06 16.60
C LYS A 44 1.53 5.37 17.01
N THR A 45 2.72 5.29 17.61
CA THR A 45 3.50 6.47 18.01
C THR A 45 3.92 7.30 16.79
N ALA A 46 4.41 6.67 15.73
CA ALA A 46 4.75 7.36 14.48
C ALA A 46 3.54 8.09 13.89
N ILE A 47 2.36 7.45 13.88
CA ILE A 47 1.11 8.07 13.41
C ILE A 47 0.71 9.26 14.29
N GLN A 48 0.75 9.08 15.61
CA GLN A 48 0.39 10.13 16.58
C GLN A 48 1.33 11.34 16.51
N ASN A 49 2.59 11.12 16.13
CA ASN A 49 3.56 12.19 15.89
C ASN A 49 3.39 12.87 14.52
N GLY A 50 2.46 12.42 13.68
CA GLY A 50 2.22 12.99 12.35
C GLY A 50 3.22 12.53 11.29
N ASN A 51 3.96 11.45 11.54
CA ASN A 51 4.90 10.94 10.56
C ASN A 51 4.18 10.37 9.33
N PRO A 52 4.74 10.51 8.12
CA PRO A 52 4.15 9.93 6.92
C PRO A 52 4.26 8.40 6.97
N ILE A 53 3.12 7.72 6.88
CA ILE A 53 3.05 6.27 6.86
C ILE A 53 2.82 5.75 5.45
N ARG A 54 3.57 4.72 5.07
CA ARG A 54 3.31 3.89 3.90
C ARG A 54 2.79 2.53 4.34
N VAL A 55 1.82 2.03 3.61
CA VAL A 55 1.27 0.69 3.77
C VAL A 55 1.61 -0.14 2.55
N GLY A 56 2.07 -1.36 2.79
CA GLY A 56 2.29 -2.38 1.78
C GLY A 56 1.50 -3.63 2.09
N TRP A 57 1.10 -4.36 1.05
CA TRP A 57 0.39 -5.62 1.18
C TRP A 57 0.83 -6.61 0.10
N THR A 58 0.74 -7.89 0.43
CA THR A 58 1.14 -8.99 -0.46
C THR A 58 -0.06 -9.85 -0.84
N LEU A 59 -0.23 -10.06 -2.14
CA LEU A 59 -1.18 -11.00 -2.73
C LEU A 59 -0.43 -12.25 -3.18
N LYS A 60 -0.98 -13.43 -2.85
CA LYS A 60 -0.49 -14.71 -3.36
C LYS A 60 -1.37 -15.14 -4.51
N LEU A 61 -0.77 -15.32 -5.68
CA LEU A 61 -1.46 -15.67 -6.91
C LEU A 61 -0.84 -16.95 -7.46
N GLN A 62 -1.68 -17.93 -7.78
CA GLN A 62 -1.23 -19.19 -8.36
C GLN A 62 -1.32 -19.09 -9.89
N ASN A 63 -0.26 -19.47 -10.61
CA ASN A 63 -0.28 -19.55 -12.07
C ASN A 63 -0.93 -20.85 -12.57
N ASP A 64 -1.14 -20.96 -13.88
CA ASP A 64 -1.74 -22.16 -14.52
C ASP A 64 -0.94 -23.46 -14.30
N LYS A 65 0.34 -23.35 -13.90
CA LYS A 65 1.22 -24.50 -13.60
C LYS A 65 1.19 -24.89 -12.12
N GLY A 66 0.45 -24.16 -11.29
CA GLY A 66 0.36 -24.38 -9.85
C GLY A 66 1.42 -23.66 -9.02
N ASP A 67 2.33 -22.89 -9.64
CA ASP A 67 3.34 -22.11 -8.92
C ASP A 67 2.71 -20.91 -8.22
N VAL A 68 3.02 -20.71 -6.95
CA VAL A 68 2.58 -19.54 -6.18
C VAL A 68 3.58 -18.40 -6.39
N LYS A 69 3.09 -17.26 -6.88
CA LYS A 69 3.83 -16.00 -6.98
C LYS A 69 3.29 -14.99 -5.99
N GLU A 70 4.18 -14.15 -5.49
CA GLU A 70 3.85 -13.04 -4.60
C GLU A 70 3.86 -11.73 -5.39
N LEU A 71 2.77 -10.98 -5.28
CA LEU A 71 2.63 -9.62 -5.78
C LEU A 71 2.59 -8.68 -4.58
N GLU A 72 3.56 -7.77 -4.49
CA GLU A 72 3.66 -6.80 -3.41
C GLU A 72 3.31 -5.40 -3.92
N HIS A 73 2.39 -4.74 -3.21
CA HIS A 73 1.98 -3.38 -3.47
C HIS A 73 2.39 -2.46 -2.33
N TRP A 74 2.66 -1.19 -2.64
CA TRP A 74 2.99 -0.15 -1.68
C TRP A 74 2.36 1.18 -2.07
N THR A 75 1.85 1.91 -1.09
CA THR A 75 1.33 3.28 -1.28
C THR A 75 1.49 4.08 0.00
N ASP A 76 1.43 5.41 -0.12
CA ASP A 76 1.22 6.28 1.03
C ASP A 76 -0.20 6.06 1.58
N SER A 77 -0.30 6.01 2.90
CA SER A 77 -1.58 6.10 3.59
C SER A 77 -2.07 7.54 3.55
N LYS A 78 -3.32 7.75 3.10
CA LYS A 78 -3.88 9.12 2.96
C LYS A 78 -4.81 9.49 4.10
N PHE A 79 -5.42 8.48 4.73
CA PHE A 79 -6.18 8.64 5.95
C PHE A 79 -5.90 7.45 6.85
N LEU A 80 -5.63 7.73 8.13
CA LEU A 80 -5.26 6.74 9.13
C LEU A 80 -6.26 6.80 10.27
N THR A 81 -6.69 5.63 10.72
CA THR A 81 -7.54 5.49 11.90
C THR A 81 -6.88 4.51 12.87
N ILE A 82 -6.85 4.86 14.15
CA ILE A 82 -6.38 3.97 15.23
C ILE A 82 -7.61 3.62 16.07
N ILE A 83 -7.90 2.33 16.22
CA ILE A 83 -8.91 1.81 17.15
C ILE A 83 -8.24 0.68 17.94
N ASP A 84 -8.15 0.86 19.25
CA ASP A 84 -7.47 -0.06 20.17
C ASP A 84 -6.03 -0.39 19.71
N ASN A 85 -5.79 -1.67 19.37
CA ASN A 85 -4.52 -2.18 18.87
C ASN A 85 -4.50 -2.38 17.36
N ASN A 86 -5.41 -1.74 16.62
CA ASN A 86 -5.45 -1.80 15.18
C ASN A 86 -5.29 -0.43 14.53
N VAL A 87 -4.49 -0.41 13.46
CA VAL A 87 -4.36 0.74 12.56
C VAL A 87 -5.02 0.38 11.24
N TYR A 88 -5.76 1.32 10.69
CA TYR A 88 -6.42 1.24 9.39
C TYR A 88 -5.89 2.34 8.49
N ALA A 89 -5.42 1.97 7.30
CA ALA A 89 -4.99 2.88 6.26
C ALA A 89 -5.99 2.88 5.12
N GLN A 90 -6.56 4.03 4.80
CA GLN A 90 -7.26 4.24 3.54
C GLN A 90 -6.26 4.70 2.48
N ILE A 91 -6.25 4.01 1.35
CA ILE A 91 -5.39 4.32 0.20
C ILE A 91 -6.15 5.19 -0.81
N HIS A 92 -5.41 6.00 -1.56
CA HIS A 92 -5.98 6.72 -2.70
C HIS A 92 -6.39 5.74 -3.79
N SER A 93 -7.22 6.20 -4.74
CA SER A 93 -7.63 5.33 -5.84
C SER A 93 -6.43 4.86 -6.64
N ILE A 94 -6.30 3.55 -6.81
CA ILE A 94 -5.28 2.92 -7.65
C ILE A 94 -5.94 2.53 -8.97
N TYR A 95 -5.42 3.04 -10.08
CA TYR A 95 -5.85 2.61 -11.40
C TYR A 95 -5.49 1.15 -11.62
N GLN A 96 -6.42 0.40 -12.19
CA GLN A 96 -6.28 -1.06 -12.33
C GLN A 96 -5.05 -1.43 -13.15
N GLN A 97 -4.23 -2.32 -12.59
CA GLN A 97 -3.03 -2.87 -13.22
C GLN A 97 -3.20 -4.37 -13.37
N ILE A 98 -2.96 -4.89 -14.58
CA ILE A 98 -2.76 -6.31 -14.81
C ILE A 98 -1.27 -6.61 -14.81
N THR A 99 -0.86 -7.55 -13.97
CA THR A 99 0.47 -8.13 -13.99
C THR A 99 0.46 -9.37 -14.87
N ASP A 100 1.25 -9.38 -15.95
CA ASP A 100 1.51 -10.61 -16.70
C ASP A 100 2.54 -11.45 -15.93
N PHE A 101 2.06 -12.47 -15.21
CA PHE A 101 2.91 -13.33 -14.41
C PHE A 101 3.84 -14.22 -15.25
N ASN A 102 3.58 -14.41 -16.53
CA ASN A 102 4.43 -15.20 -17.42
C ASN A 102 5.49 -14.36 -18.13
N ASN A 103 5.31 -13.03 -18.13
CA ASN A 103 6.25 -12.06 -18.69
C ASN A 103 6.42 -10.85 -17.75
N PRO A 104 7.37 -10.89 -16.78
CA PRO A 104 7.58 -9.80 -15.82
C PRO A 104 7.99 -8.47 -16.49
N ASP A 105 8.53 -8.50 -17.70
CA ASP A 105 8.87 -7.30 -18.48
C ASP A 105 7.64 -6.66 -19.16
N GLY A 106 6.50 -7.36 -19.19
CA GLY A 106 5.22 -6.89 -19.74
C GLY A 106 4.26 -6.29 -18.70
N ALA A 107 4.73 -6.07 -17.47
CA ALA A 107 3.88 -5.77 -16.33
C ALA A 107 3.20 -4.39 -16.42
N SER A 108 1.90 -4.38 -16.13
CA SER A 108 1.02 -3.20 -16.01
C SER A 108 0.36 -2.76 -17.32
N LYS A 109 -0.60 -3.55 -17.80
CA LYS A 109 -1.65 -3.04 -18.70
C LYS A 109 -2.81 -2.50 -17.86
N PHE A 110 -3.47 -1.46 -18.34
CA PHE A 110 -4.81 -1.12 -17.85
C PHE A 110 -5.78 -2.21 -18.27
N LEU A 111 -6.71 -2.57 -17.39
CA LEU A 111 -7.66 -3.66 -17.64
C LEU A 111 -8.55 -3.38 -18.87
N ASP A 112 -8.93 -2.12 -19.09
CA ASP A 112 -9.89 -1.71 -20.11
C ASP A 112 -9.51 -0.41 -20.84
N ASN A 113 -8.24 0.01 -20.77
CA ASN A 113 -7.74 1.31 -21.24
C ASN A 113 -8.48 2.53 -20.65
N GLN A 114 -9.28 2.36 -19.60
CA GLN A 114 -9.93 3.45 -18.87
C GLN A 114 -9.21 3.67 -17.53
N PRO A 115 -9.24 4.91 -16.99
CA PRO A 115 -8.72 5.21 -15.65
C PRO A 115 -9.70 4.72 -14.57
N ASN A 116 -10.15 3.46 -14.65
CA ASN A 116 -10.99 2.85 -13.65
C ASN A 116 -10.12 2.42 -12.47
N GLY A 117 -10.45 2.96 -11.29
CA GLY A 117 -9.69 2.75 -10.08
C GLY A 117 -10.46 1.98 -9.01
N TRP A 118 -9.73 1.54 -8.00
CA TRP A 118 -10.28 0.97 -6.78
C TRP A 118 -9.68 1.68 -5.57
N VAL A 119 -10.40 1.67 -4.47
CA VAL A 119 -9.95 2.17 -3.17
C VAL A 119 -9.95 1.02 -2.17
N ALA A 120 -9.13 1.13 -1.13
CA ALA A 120 -9.16 0.16 -0.04
C ALA A 120 -8.86 0.76 1.33
N ILE A 121 -9.31 0.02 2.33
CA ILE A 121 -8.94 0.16 3.73
C ILE A 121 -8.17 -1.10 4.11
N ILE A 122 -6.93 -0.93 4.55
CA ILE A 122 -6.03 -2.02 4.94
C ILE A 122 -5.76 -1.89 6.43
N SER A 123 -5.93 -2.99 7.19
CA SER A 123 -5.69 -3.01 8.63
C SER A 123 -4.44 -3.80 9.01
N THR A 124 -3.87 -3.47 10.17
CA THR A 124 -2.81 -4.26 10.81
C THR A 124 -3.26 -5.68 11.19
N SER A 125 -4.57 -5.95 11.21
CA SER A 125 -5.12 -7.29 11.43
C SER A 125 -5.09 -8.17 10.16
N GLY A 126 -4.46 -7.71 9.08
CA GLY A 126 -4.40 -8.41 7.80
C GLY A 126 -5.69 -8.32 6.98
N ILE A 127 -6.70 -7.56 7.42
CA ILE A 127 -7.96 -7.41 6.68
C ILE A 127 -7.81 -6.26 5.69
N MET A 128 -8.02 -6.54 4.41
CA MET A 128 -8.18 -5.52 3.38
C MET A 128 -9.62 -5.51 2.89
N ARG A 129 -10.25 -4.34 2.94
CA ARG A 129 -11.55 -4.09 2.33
C ARG A 129 -11.40 -3.18 1.13
N GLN A 130 -11.97 -3.54 -0.02
CA GLN A 130 -11.77 -2.79 -1.26
C GLN A 130 -13.08 -2.52 -1.98
N LYS A 131 -13.16 -1.42 -2.73
CA LYS A 131 -14.30 -1.04 -3.56
C LYS A 131 -13.80 -0.59 -4.93
N TYR A 132 -14.54 -0.93 -5.97
CA TYR A 132 -14.23 -0.61 -7.36
C TYR A 132 -15.17 0.49 -7.86
N ALA A 133 -14.65 1.44 -8.64
CA ALA A 133 -15.44 2.58 -9.13
C ALA A 133 -16.57 2.16 -10.08
N ASP A 134 -16.39 1.07 -10.85
CA ASP A 134 -17.34 0.67 -11.90
C ASP A 134 -17.48 -0.86 -12.00
N ILE A 135 -17.87 -1.48 -10.88
CA ILE A 135 -18.05 -2.95 -10.82
C ILE A 135 -19.19 -3.43 -11.74
N LEU A 136 -20.13 -2.54 -12.08
CA LEU A 136 -21.30 -2.86 -12.89
C LEU A 136 -20.93 -3.22 -14.33
N LYS A 137 -19.84 -2.66 -14.87
CA LYS A 137 -19.31 -3.04 -16.20
C LYS A 137 -18.83 -4.50 -16.25
N TRP A 138 -18.37 -5.05 -15.14
CA TRP A 138 -17.89 -6.44 -15.09
C TRP A 138 -19.01 -7.43 -14.87
N THR A 139 -20.22 -6.94 -14.65
CA THR A 139 -21.38 -7.74 -14.30
C THR A 139 -22.48 -7.69 -15.35
N GLU A 140 -22.16 -7.25 -16.56
CA GLU A 140 -23.13 -7.23 -17.65
C GLU A 140 -23.60 -8.67 -17.95
N GLY A 141 -24.91 -8.89 -17.89
CA GLY A 141 -25.51 -10.22 -18.04
C GLY A 141 -25.57 -11.07 -16.78
N MET A 142 -25.02 -10.62 -15.65
CA MET A 142 -25.16 -11.29 -14.34
C MET A 142 -26.47 -10.89 -13.65
N SER A 143 -27.06 -11.82 -12.92
CA SER A 143 -28.16 -11.56 -12.00
C SER A 143 -27.68 -10.73 -10.80
N LYS A 144 -28.60 -10.04 -10.12
CA LYS A 144 -28.28 -9.23 -8.93
C LYS A 144 -27.66 -10.07 -7.82
N GLU A 145 -28.07 -11.33 -7.69
CA GLU A 145 -27.55 -12.28 -6.73
C GLU A 145 -26.09 -12.65 -7.03
N GLU A 146 -25.75 -12.91 -8.30
CA GLU A 146 -24.38 -13.18 -8.75
C GLU A 146 -23.48 -11.96 -8.55
N ILE A 147 -24.00 -10.76 -8.82
CA ILE A 147 -23.30 -9.49 -8.58
C ILE A 147 -22.97 -9.36 -7.10
N ASN A 148 -23.96 -9.52 -6.23
CA ASN A 148 -23.75 -9.38 -4.79
C ASN A 148 -22.77 -10.41 -4.24
N ALA A 149 -22.81 -11.65 -4.74
CA ALA A 149 -21.87 -12.69 -4.35
C ALA A 149 -20.43 -12.35 -4.77
N MET A 150 -20.23 -11.98 -6.04
CA MET A 150 -18.92 -11.59 -6.59
C MET A 150 -18.35 -10.37 -5.85
N VAL A 151 -19.19 -9.34 -5.66
CA VAL A 151 -18.82 -8.12 -4.94
C VAL A 151 -18.43 -8.47 -3.49
N SER A 152 -19.22 -9.28 -2.78
CA SER A 152 -18.92 -9.67 -1.41
C SER A 152 -17.61 -10.44 -1.28
N GLU A 153 -17.29 -11.30 -2.25
CA GLU A 153 -16.02 -12.04 -2.29
C GLU A 153 -14.83 -11.11 -2.55
N MET A 154 -14.97 -10.18 -3.49
CA MET A 154 -13.91 -9.22 -3.83
C MET A 154 -13.70 -8.15 -2.76
N GLU A 155 -14.72 -7.84 -1.95
CA GLU A 155 -14.70 -6.72 -1.02
C GLU A 155 -13.92 -6.97 0.26
N THR A 156 -13.63 -8.23 0.63
CA THR A 156 -12.89 -8.53 1.86
C THR A 156 -11.87 -9.64 1.61
N SER A 157 -10.60 -9.31 1.82
CA SER A 157 -9.49 -10.27 1.68
C SER A 157 -8.57 -10.25 2.89
N LYS A 158 -7.84 -11.34 3.07
CA LYS A 158 -6.78 -11.47 4.07
C LYS A 158 -5.42 -11.36 3.39
N VAL A 159 -4.61 -10.40 3.81
CA VAL A 159 -3.33 -10.08 3.19
C VAL A 159 -2.26 -9.87 4.26
N LYS A 160 -1.04 -10.29 3.95
CA LYS A 160 0.14 -9.87 4.71
C LYS A 160 0.30 -8.36 4.56
N THR A 161 0.59 -7.64 5.65
CA THR A 161 0.74 -6.19 5.64
C THR A 161 2.09 -5.74 6.17
N LYS A 162 2.63 -4.66 5.59
CA LYS A 162 3.87 -4.00 6.00
C LYS A 162 3.59 -2.51 6.18
N TRP A 163 4.20 -1.92 7.20
CA TRP A 163 3.97 -0.53 7.58
C TRP A 163 5.31 0.15 7.78
N ALA A 164 5.49 1.28 7.10
CA ALA A 164 6.76 1.99 7.08
C ALA A 164 6.60 3.49 7.35
N THR A 165 7.61 4.09 7.97
CA THR A 165 7.72 5.54 8.17
C THR A 165 9.13 6.01 7.81
N ILE A 166 9.32 7.32 7.67
CA ILE A 166 10.64 7.93 7.54
C ILE A 166 11.37 7.87 8.90
N GLU A 167 12.65 7.50 8.87
CA GLU A 167 13.62 7.63 9.98
C GLU A 167 14.28 9.01 10.03
#